data_AF-A0A1R3J8Z5-F1
#
_entry.id   AF-A0A1R3J8Z5-F1
#
_cell.length_a   1.000
_cell.length_b   1.000
_cell.length_c   1.000
_cell.angle_alpha   90.00
_cell.angle_beta   90.00
_cell.angle_gamma   90.00
#
_symmetry.space_group_name_H-M   'P 1'
#
loop_
_entity.id
_entity.type
_entity.pdbx_description
1 polymer ?
#
loop_
_entity_poly.entity_id
_entity_poly.type
_entity_poly.pdbx_seq_one_letter_code
_entity_poly.pdbx_strand_id
1 'polypeptide(L)'
;MEDFARHGGHFCTKQKKMGSKIGGVELGRKQSDLKKSFKLAVRSLLTTCTAQDFSNAFPNFTRAEQERLHQIFLQVITSLHGNIEDEFESLCQELQVGTALDTVDQLVGEQCLDPLFSD
;
A
#
# COMPACT_ATOMS: atom_id res chain seq x y z
N MET A 1 3.77 33.41 -8.07
CA MET A 1 3.50 34.34 -6.95
C MET A 1 2.01 34.57 -6.98
N GLU A 2 1.32 34.02 -5.96
CA GLU A 2 -0.09 34.26 -5.59
C GLU A 2 -1.12 33.73 -6.62
N ASP A 3 -2.21 33.04 -6.27
CA ASP A 3 -3.09 33.17 -5.12
C ASP A 3 -3.79 31.86 -4.71
N PHE A 4 -3.96 31.70 -3.40
CA PHE A 4 -4.88 30.78 -2.76
C PHE A 4 -6.31 31.33 -2.82
N ALA A 5 -7.26 30.56 -3.35
CA ALA A 5 -8.68 30.79 -3.12
C ALA A 5 -9.41 29.45 -2.87
N ARG A 6 -9.76 29.26 -1.59
CA ARG A 6 -10.63 28.23 -1.01
C ARG A 6 -12.08 28.46 -1.46
N HIS A 7 -12.78 27.43 -1.96
CA HIS A 7 -14.23 27.15 -1.88
C HIS A 7 -14.35 25.64 -2.23
N GLY A 8 -14.79 24.71 -1.38
CA GLY A 8 -16.09 24.66 -0.71
C GLY A 8 -17.09 23.90 -1.60
N GLY A 9 -17.19 22.57 -1.49
CA GLY A 9 -18.17 21.80 -2.27
C GLY A 9 -18.06 20.27 -2.23
N HIS A 10 -18.58 19.68 -1.16
CA HIS A 10 -19.33 18.40 -1.10
C HIS A 10 -18.97 17.28 -2.10
N PHE A 11 -18.18 16.30 -1.65
CA PHE A 11 -18.17 14.96 -2.24
C PHE A 11 -18.46 13.91 -1.17
N CYS A 12 -19.75 13.67 -0.92
CA CYS A 12 -20.20 12.56 -0.11
C CYS A 12 -20.22 11.30 -0.99
N THR A 13 -19.07 10.64 -1.14
CA THR A 13 -19.05 9.26 -1.66
C THR A 13 -19.23 8.28 -0.53
N LYS A 14 -20.35 7.57 -0.58
CA LYS A 14 -20.63 6.36 0.18
C LYS A 14 -19.44 5.39 0.10
N GLN A 15 -18.83 5.09 1.24
CA GLN A 15 -18.28 3.76 1.49
C GLN A 15 -18.75 3.30 2.88
N LYS A 16 -19.66 2.33 2.84
CA LYS A 16 -20.11 1.58 4.02
C LYS A 16 -19.05 0.52 4.30
N LYS A 17 -18.21 0.74 5.29
CA LYS A 17 -17.50 -0.33 5.99
C LYS A 17 -17.56 -0.03 7.48
N MET A 18 -18.19 -0.94 8.23
CA MET A 18 -18.37 -0.82 9.68
C MET A 18 -17.02 -0.94 10.37
N GLY A 19 -16.38 0.20 10.63
CA GLY A 19 -15.39 0.34 11.68
C GLY A 19 -16.11 0.60 13.00
N SER A 20 -15.70 -0.11 14.07
CA SER A 20 -16.23 0.13 15.42
C SER A 20 -15.78 1.52 15.86
N LYS A 21 -16.71 2.47 15.96
CA LYS A 21 -16.44 3.85 16.40
C LYS A 21 -16.54 3.93 17.91
N ILE A 22 -15.43 4.27 18.57
CA ILE A 22 -15.43 4.78 19.95
C ILE A 22 -14.87 6.20 19.87
N GLY A 23 -15.62 7.20 20.36
CA GLY A 23 -15.12 8.58 20.53
C GLY A 23 -14.74 9.36 19.26
N GLY A 24 -15.27 9.03 18.08
CA GLY A 24 -14.94 9.75 16.84
C GLY A 24 -13.59 9.37 16.20
N VAL A 25 -12.85 8.45 16.82
CA VAL A 25 -11.55 7.95 16.35
C VAL A 25 -11.77 6.74 15.44
N GLU A 26 -11.26 6.82 14.21
CA GLU A 26 -11.35 5.73 13.23
C GLU A 26 -10.20 4.73 13.45
N LEU A 27 -10.45 3.72 14.28
CA LEU A 27 -9.55 2.58 14.51
C LEU A 27 -9.24 1.85 13.19
N GLY A 28 -8.00 1.37 13.05
CA GLY A 28 -7.54 0.62 11.88
C GLY A 28 -7.18 1.45 10.66
N ARG A 29 -7.24 2.79 10.73
CA ARG A 29 -6.85 3.67 9.62
C ARG A 29 -5.36 3.50 9.30
N LYS A 30 -4.49 3.56 10.31
CA LYS A 30 -3.03 3.40 10.13
C LYS A 30 -2.67 2.02 9.57
N GLN A 31 -3.32 0.96 10.03
CA GLN A 31 -3.13 -0.39 9.51
C GLN A 31 -3.52 -0.48 8.02
N SER A 32 -4.68 0.08 7.66
CA SER A 32 -5.14 0.11 6.26
C SER A 32 -4.17 0.86 5.36
N ASP A 33 -3.67 2.00 5.82
CA ASP A 33 -2.74 2.86 5.06
C ASP A 33 -1.39 2.17 4.88
N LEU A 34 -0.87 1.49 5.91
CA LEU A 34 0.33 0.66 5.81
C LEU A 34 0.18 -0.43 4.74
N LYS A 35 -0.89 -1.22 4.82
CA LYS A 35 -1.15 -2.32 3.88
C LYS A 35 -1.32 -1.82 2.44
N LYS A 36 -2.03 -0.71 2.24
CA LYS A 36 -2.17 -0.08 0.92
C LYS A 36 -0.84 0.41 0.38
N SER A 37 -0.06 1.10 1.20
CA SER A 37 1.24 1.66 0.80
C SER A 37 2.22 0.55 0.42
N PHE A 38 2.27 -0.52 1.21
CA PHE A 38 3.10 -1.69 0.89
C PHE A 38 2.69 -2.34 -0.44
N LYS A 39 1.39 -2.61 -0.64
CA LYS A 39 0.88 -3.17 -1.91
C LYS A 39 1.21 -2.30 -3.12
N LEU A 40 1.13 -0.98 -2.97
CA LEU A 40 1.50 -0.06 -4.03
C LEU A 40 3.00 -0.10 -4.33
N ALA A 41 3.84 -0.18 -3.29
CA ALA A 41 5.29 -0.25 -3.43
C ALA A 41 5.72 -1.55 -4.12
N VAL A 42 5.21 -2.72 -3.67
CA VAL A 42 5.60 -4.02 -4.23
C VAL A 42 5.09 -4.21 -5.66
N ARG A 43 3.99 -3.58 -6.04
CA ARG A 43 3.46 -3.60 -7.43
C ARG A 43 4.48 -3.10 -8.46
N SER A 44 5.44 -2.26 -8.06
CA SER A 44 6.51 -1.79 -8.94
C SER A 44 7.33 -2.93 -9.56
N LEU A 45 7.47 -4.07 -8.86
CA LEU A 45 8.15 -5.28 -9.36
C LEU A 45 7.51 -5.81 -10.64
N LEU A 46 6.19 -5.71 -10.78
CA LEU A 46 5.46 -6.19 -11.96
C LEU A 46 5.69 -5.31 -13.19
N THR A 47 6.31 -4.14 -13.02
CA THR A 47 6.50 -3.13 -14.08
C THR A 47 7.96 -2.84 -14.40
N THR A 48 8.90 -3.55 -13.78
CA THR A 48 10.34 -3.22 -13.84
C THR A 48 11.01 -3.51 -15.18
N CYS A 49 10.49 -4.42 -15.99
CA CYS A 49 11.10 -4.79 -17.27
C CYS A 49 10.04 -5.01 -18.35
N THR A 50 10.35 -4.54 -19.55
CA THR A 50 9.54 -4.70 -20.76
C THR A 50 10.13 -5.78 -21.67
N ALA A 51 9.36 -6.24 -22.65
CA ALA A 51 9.87 -7.15 -23.67
C ALA A 51 11.08 -6.55 -24.46
N GLN A 52 11.10 -5.23 -24.66
CA GLN A 52 12.20 -4.55 -25.35
C GLN A 52 13.52 -4.65 -24.58
N ASP A 53 13.47 -4.64 -23.25
CA ASP A 53 14.66 -4.79 -22.41
C ASP A 53 15.32 -6.16 -22.64
N PHE A 54 14.53 -7.20 -22.92
CA PHE A 54 15.04 -8.53 -23.27
C PHE A 54 15.66 -8.54 -24.67
N SER A 55 15.06 -7.87 -25.65
CA SER A 55 15.67 -7.74 -26.98
C SER A 55 17.00 -7.00 -26.92
N ASN A 56 17.12 -5.98 -26.06
CA ASN A 56 18.34 -5.22 -25.89
C ASN A 56 19.41 -6.00 -25.11
N ALA A 57 19.01 -6.76 -24.08
CA ALA A 57 19.92 -7.54 -23.24
C ALA A 57 20.42 -8.83 -23.93
N PHE A 58 19.63 -9.41 -24.83
CA PHE A 58 19.92 -10.68 -25.50
C PHE A 58 19.90 -10.55 -27.03
N PRO A 59 20.74 -9.69 -27.64
CA PRO A 59 20.69 -9.40 -29.08
C PRO A 59 21.04 -10.59 -29.97
N ASN A 60 21.79 -11.57 -29.43
CA ASN A 60 22.19 -12.79 -30.16
C ASN A 60 21.10 -13.87 -30.16
N PHE A 61 20.03 -13.69 -29.39
CA PHE A 61 18.94 -14.66 -29.29
C PHE A 61 17.92 -14.39 -30.40
N THR A 62 17.29 -15.45 -30.89
CA THR A 62 16.15 -15.31 -31.78
C THR A 62 14.98 -14.65 -31.06
N ARG A 63 14.03 -14.08 -31.82
CA ARG A 63 12.85 -13.45 -31.23
C ARG A 63 12.04 -14.41 -30.35
N ALA A 64 11.92 -15.68 -30.75
CA ALA A 64 11.22 -16.69 -29.97
C ALA A 64 11.90 -17.00 -28.63
N GLU A 65 13.24 -17.00 -28.59
CA GLU A 65 13.99 -17.21 -27.35
C GLU A 65 13.87 -15.99 -26.42
N GLN A 66 13.94 -14.77 -26.96
CA GLN A 66 13.72 -13.53 -26.21
C GLN A 66 12.31 -13.48 -25.62
N GLU A 67 11.28 -13.79 -26.41
CA GLU A 67 9.89 -13.89 -25.97
C GLU A 67 9.74 -14.93 -24.86
N ARG A 68 10.36 -16.11 -25.01
CA ARG A 68 10.30 -17.16 -23.99
C ARG A 68 10.99 -16.76 -22.69
N LEU A 69 12.15 -16.11 -22.76
CA LEU A 69 12.84 -15.58 -21.58
C LEU A 69 12.00 -14.54 -20.85
N HIS A 70 11.40 -13.60 -21.59
CA HIS A 70 10.51 -12.60 -21.01
C HIS A 70 9.29 -13.25 -20.31
N GLN A 71 8.71 -14.29 -20.91
CA GLN A 71 7.62 -15.05 -20.28
C GLN A 71 8.05 -15.77 -18.99
N ILE A 72 9.24 -16.37 -18.98
CA ILE A 72 9.79 -16.99 -17.76
C ILE A 72 10.01 -15.93 -16.69
N PHE A 73 10.57 -14.77 -17.04
CA PHE A 73 10.77 -13.67 -16.12
C PHE A 73 9.44 -13.18 -15.51
N LEU A 74 8.40 -12.99 -16.32
CA LEU A 74 7.08 -12.58 -15.82
C LEU A 74 6.51 -13.61 -14.83
N GLN A 75 6.70 -14.90 -15.08
CA GLN A 75 6.28 -15.95 -14.15
C GLN A 75 7.01 -15.84 -12.81
N VAL A 76 8.34 -15.69 -12.84
CA VAL A 76 9.16 -15.56 -11.63
C VAL A 76 8.77 -14.31 -10.83
N ILE A 77 8.66 -13.16 -11.49
CA ILE A 77 8.33 -11.89 -10.85
C ILE A 77 6.91 -11.89 -10.28
N THR A 78 5.95 -12.51 -10.97
CA THR A 78 4.57 -12.64 -10.45
C THR A 78 4.53 -13.54 -9.22
N SER A 79 5.25 -14.67 -9.24
CA SER A 79 5.35 -15.55 -8.08
C SER A 79 6.04 -14.85 -6.90
N LEU A 80 7.13 -14.14 -7.15
CA LEU A 80 7.85 -13.38 -6.13
C LEU A 80 6.98 -12.28 -5.52
N HIS A 81 6.24 -11.53 -6.34
CA HIS A 81 5.28 -10.52 -5.88
C HIS A 81 4.26 -11.12 -4.91
N GLY A 82 3.64 -12.25 -5.28
CA GLY A 82 2.68 -12.95 -4.41
C GLY A 82 3.31 -13.39 -3.09
N ASN A 83 4.47 -14.04 -3.15
CA ASN A 83 5.17 -14.49 -1.95
C ASN A 83 5.53 -13.34 -1.00
N ILE A 84 5.96 -12.19 -1.54
CA ILE A 84 6.27 -11.00 -0.72
C ILE A 84 5.01 -10.45 -0.04
N GLU A 85 3.87 -10.41 -0.75
CA GLU A 85 2.59 -9.99 -0.15
C GLU A 85 2.16 -10.92 0.99
N ASP A 86 2.27 -12.22 0.80
CA ASP A 86 1.87 -13.23 1.78
C ASP A 86 2.79 -13.20 3.02
N GLU A 87 4.12 -13.12 2.82
CA GLU A 87 5.07 -13.05 3.93
C GLU A 87 4.95 -11.73 4.72
N PHE A 88 4.71 -10.61 4.03
CA PHE A 88 4.46 -9.35 4.73
C PHE A 88 3.20 -9.42 5.60
N GLU A 89 2.12 -10.02 5.11
CA GLU A 89 0.91 -10.21 5.88
C GLU A 89 1.14 -11.15 7.07
N SER A 90 1.86 -12.25 6.87
CA SER A 90 2.26 -13.18 7.93
C SER A 90 3.04 -12.47 9.04
N LEU A 91 4.07 -11.69 8.67
CA LEU A 91 4.87 -10.90 9.61
C LEU A 91 4.03 -9.85 10.35
N CYS A 92 3.10 -9.18 9.68
CA CYS A 92 2.21 -8.21 10.34
C CYS A 92 1.33 -8.86 11.41
N GLN A 93 0.90 -10.12 11.19
CA GLN A 93 0.11 -10.89 12.14
C GLN A 93 0.97 -11.39 13.30
N GLU A 94 2.12 -12.01 13.00
CA GLU A 94 3.06 -12.53 13.98
C GLU A 94 3.52 -11.43 14.96
N LEU A 95 3.90 -10.27 14.42
CA LEU A 95 4.38 -9.14 15.20
C LEU A 95 3.27 -8.25 15.76
N GLN A 96 2.00 -8.63 15.55
CA GLN A 96 0.82 -7.88 16.00
C GLN A 96 0.86 -6.39 15.61
N VAL A 97 1.35 -6.08 14.41
CA VAL A 97 1.50 -4.71 13.91
C VAL A 97 0.15 -3.98 13.91
N GLY A 98 -0.93 -4.69 13.59
CA GLY A 98 -2.30 -4.15 13.65
C GLY A 98 -2.65 -3.63 15.05
N THR A 99 -2.46 -4.45 16.08
CA THR A 99 -2.72 -4.09 17.49
C THR A 99 -1.89 -2.88 17.93
N ALA A 100 -0.61 -2.84 17.56
CA ALA A 100 0.26 -1.72 17.88
C ALA A 100 -0.25 -0.42 17.23
N LEU A 101 -0.63 -0.46 15.95
CA LEU A 101 -1.16 0.70 15.24
C LEU A 101 -2.53 1.14 15.78
N ASP A 102 -3.40 0.20 16.15
CA ASP A 102 -4.69 0.49 16.77
C ASP A 102 -4.52 1.13 18.15
N THR A 103 -3.50 0.72 18.91
CA THR A 103 -3.14 1.36 20.18
C THR A 103 -2.67 2.80 19.96
N VAL A 104 -1.88 3.06 18.93
CA VAL A 104 -1.49 4.43 18.57
C VAL A 104 -2.70 5.27 18.16
N ASP A 105 -3.61 4.72 17.35
CA ASP A 105 -4.85 5.42 16.97
C ASP A 105 -5.68 5.77 18.21
N GLN A 106 -5.79 4.86 19.19
CA GLN A 106 -6.45 5.11 20.47
C GLN A 106 -5.79 6.23 21.27
N LEU A 107 -4.47 6.14 21.49
CA LEU A 107 -3.73 7.13 22.29
C LEU A 107 -3.80 8.54 21.68
N VAL A 108 -3.73 8.65 20.35
CA VAL A 108 -3.90 9.93 19.63
C VAL A 108 -5.33 10.43 19.80
N GLY A 109 -6.31 9.53 19.74
CA GLY A 109 -7.70 9.82 19.99
C GLY A 109 -7.97 10.38 21.38
N GLU A 110 -7.42 9.72 22.41
CA GLU A 110 -7.53 10.12 23.81
C GLU A 110 -6.89 11.49 24.05
N GLN A 111 -5.68 11.72 23.53
CA GLN A 111 -5.02 13.04 23.63
C GLN A 111 -5.82 14.17 22.96
N CYS A 112 -6.50 13.88 21.85
CA CYS A 112 -7.32 14.89 21.17
C CYS A 112 -8.57 15.31 21.98
N LEU A 113 -8.98 14.48 22.94
CA LEU A 113 -10.17 14.71 23.77
C LEU A 113 -9.84 15.27 25.16
N ASP A 114 -8.56 15.35 25.55
CA ASP A 114 -8.13 15.86 26.84
C ASP A 114 -8.15 17.41 26.87
N PRO A 115 -9.05 18.04 27.64
CA PRO A 115 -9.12 19.49 27.75
C PRO A 115 -7.88 20.12 28.38
N LEU A 116 -7.05 19.34 29.08
CA LEU A 116 -5.82 19.81 29.72
C LEU A 116 -4.64 20.00 28.74
N PHE A 117 -4.79 19.57 27.49
CA PHE A 117 -3.79 19.76 26.43
C PHE A 117 -4.02 21.02 25.57
N SER A 118 -5.00 21.86 25.92
CA SER A 118 -5.20 23.17 25.31
C SER A 118 -4.47 24.26 26.10
N ASP A 119 -3.20 24.51 25.77
CA ASP A 119 -2.51 25.79 26.04
C ASP A 119 -2.43 26.62 24.75
#